data_AF-A0A963EZK7-F1
#
_entry.id   AF-A0A963EZK7-F1
#
_cell.length_a   1.000
_cell.length_b   1.000
_cell.length_c   1.000
_cell.angle_alpha   90.00
_cell.angle_beta   90.00
_cell.angle_gamma   90.00
#
_symmetry.space_group_name_H-M   'P 1'
#
loop_
_entity.id
_entity.type
_entity.pdbx_description
1 polymer ?
#
loop_
_entity_poly.entity_id
_entity_poly.type
_entity_poly.pdbx_seq_one_letter_code
_entity_poly.pdbx_strand_id
1 'polypeptide(L)' 'MIQWEFEGTELSACNCNYGCPCQFNALPTHGNCEAMVGLMIHRGHFGETRLDGLRAASIMQWPGAVHEGGG' A
#
# COMPACT_ATOMS: atom_id res chain seq x y z
N MET A 1 25.48 1.87 1.09
CA MET A 1 24.01 1.76 1.08
C MET A 1 23.59 1.04 2.35
N ILE A 2 22.49 1.45 2.98
CA ILE A 2 21.91 0.75 4.15
C ILE A 2 21.23 -0.53 3.63
N GLN A 3 21.55 -1.67 4.21
CA GLN A 3 20.89 -2.94 3.91
C GLN A 3 19.46 -2.90 4.45
N TRP A 4 18.47 -3.27 3.62
CA TRP A 4 17.06 -3.28 3.97
C TRP A 4 16.37 -4.46 3.30
N GLU A 5 15.70 -5.28 4.12
CA GLU A 5 14.89 -6.39 3.67
C GLU A 5 13.80 -6.67 4.72
N PHE A 6 12.63 -7.15 4.26
CA PHE A 6 11.65 -7.77 5.15
C PHE A 6 10.81 -8.82 4.41
N GLU A 7 10.33 -9.78 5.18
CA GLU A 7 9.34 -10.79 4.81
C GLU A 7 8.09 -10.56 5.65
N GLY A 8 6.93 -10.53 5.01
CA GLY A 8 5.68 -10.22 5.68
C GLY A 8 4.44 -10.64 4.89
N THR A 9 3.29 -10.45 5.52
CA THR A 9 1.98 -10.59 4.87
C THR A 9 1.40 -9.22 4.62
N GLU A 10 0.99 -8.97 3.38
CA GLU A 10 0.22 -7.81 2.99
C GLU A 10 -1.24 -8.21 2.74
N LEU A 11 -2.16 -7.38 3.22
CA LEU A 11 -3.57 -7.41 2.86
C LEU A 11 -3.92 -6.06 2.23
N SER A 12 -4.32 -6.06 0.97
CA SER A 12 -4.81 -4.87 0.29
C SER A 12 -6.26 -5.05 -0.14
N ALA A 13 -7.06 -4.00 0.03
CA ALA A 13 -8.41 -3.94 -0.50
C ALA A 13 -8.63 -2.59 -1.18
N CYS A 14 -9.35 -2.62 -2.30
CA CYS A 14 -9.66 -1.44 -3.10
C CYS A 14 -11.09 -1.55 -3.63
N ASN A 15 -11.77 -0.41 -3.79
CA ASN A 15 -13.09 -0.33 -4.40
C ASN A 15 -13.10 -0.61 -5.91
N CYS A 16 -11.95 -0.59 -6.59
CA CYS A 16 -11.86 -0.72 -8.04
C CYS A 16 -11.86 -2.19 -8.52
N ASN A 17 -11.91 -2.36 -9.85
CA ASN A 17 -11.76 -3.65 -10.53
C ASN A 17 -10.47 -4.39 -10.10
N TYR A 18 -10.47 -5.70 -10.35
CA TYR A 18 -9.36 -6.60 -10.02
C TYR A 18 -7.99 -6.01 -10.42
N GLY A 19 -7.03 -6.15 -9.52
CA GLY A 19 -5.67 -5.66 -9.71
C GLY A 19 -5.46 -4.18 -9.39
N CYS A 20 -6.50 -3.44 -8.96
CA CYS A 20 -6.42 -2.02 -8.63
C CYS A 20 -5.80 -1.19 -9.78
N PRO A 21 -6.57 -0.87 -10.84
CA PRO A 21 -6.06 -0.21 -12.05
C PRO A 21 -5.21 1.05 -11.79
N CYS A 22 -5.49 1.79 -10.71
CA CYS A 22 -4.75 2.98 -10.33
C CYS A 22 -3.27 2.72 -10.02
N GLN A 23 -2.88 1.50 -9.59
CA GLN A 23 -1.49 1.10 -9.40
C GLN A 23 -0.67 1.15 -10.71
N PHE A 24 -1.36 1.08 -11.86
CA PHE A 24 -0.79 1.12 -13.19
C PHE A 24 -1.16 2.41 -13.93
N ASN A 25 -1.50 3.47 -13.19
CA ASN A 25 -1.92 4.77 -13.71
C ASN A 25 -3.18 4.75 -14.60
N ALA A 26 -4.00 3.70 -14.50
CA ALA A 26 -5.31 3.72 -15.13
C ALA A 26 -6.35 4.44 -14.24
N LEU A 27 -7.45 4.87 -14.86
CA LEU A 27 -8.52 5.58 -14.16
C LEU A 27 -9.21 4.67 -13.13
N PRO A 28 -9.66 5.22 -11.98
CA PRO A 28 -10.43 4.47 -11.00
C PRO A 28 -11.76 4.01 -11.60
N THR A 29 -12.19 2.80 -11.24
CA THR A 29 -13.43 2.18 -11.77
C THR A 29 -14.68 3.01 -11.45
N HIS A 30 -14.71 3.66 -10.29
CA HIS A 30 -15.88 4.39 -9.80
C HIS A 30 -15.68 5.92 -9.83
N GLY A 31 -14.63 6.41 -10.48
CA GLY A 31 -14.27 7.83 -10.49
C GLY A 31 -13.55 8.32 -9.22
N ASN A 32 -13.55 7.54 -8.14
CA ASN A 32 -12.82 7.79 -6.90
C ASN A 32 -12.00 6.57 -6.46
N CYS A 33 -11.03 6.78 -5.57
CA CYS A 33 -10.24 5.71 -4.96
C CYS A 33 -10.55 5.62 -3.47
N GLU A 34 -10.91 4.41 -3.02
CA GLU A 34 -11.02 4.06 -1.61
C GLU A 34 -10.23 2.77 -1.40
N ALA A 35 -9.23 2.81 -0.53
CA ALA A 35 -8.31 1.69 -0.36
C ALA A 35 -7.87 1.53 1.10
N MET A 36 -7.57 0.29 1.47
CA MET A 36 -6.87 -0.03 2.71
C MET A 36 -5.70 -0.97 2.41
N VAL A 37 -4.61 -0.79 3.15
CA VAL A 37 -3.47 -1.71 3.12
C VAL A 37 -3.10 -2.04 4.56
N GLY A 38 -2.93 -3.32 4.85
CA GLY A 38 -2.37 -3.84 6.09
C GLY A 38 -1.10 -4.60 5.82
N LEU A 39 -0.07 -4.37 6.63
CA LEU A 39 1.21 -5.05 6.57
C LEU A 39 1.52 -5.64 7.95
N MET A 40 1.85 -6.93 7.98
CA MET A 40 2.45 -7.59 9.13
C MET A 40 3.84 -8.08 8.74
N ILE A 41 4.87 -7.47 9.31
CA ILE A 41 6.26 -7.90 9.10
C ILE A 41 6.54 -9.07 10.04
N HIS A 42 6.87 -10.23 9.47
CA HIS A 42 7.25 -11.42 10.23
C HIS A 42 8.74 -11.36 10.60
N ARG A 43 9.59 -10.96 9.64
CA ARG A 43 11.03 -10.82 9.80
C ARG A 43 11.55 -9.66 8.95
N GLY A 44 12.48 -8.86 9.45
CA GLY A 44 13.12 -7.81 8.64
C GLY A 44 13.95 -6.81 9.42
N HIS A 45 14.71 -6.01 8.70
CA HIS A 45 15.55 -4.97 9.28
C HIS A 45 15.79 -3.81 8.30
N PHE A 46 16.05 -2.63 8.86
CA PHE A 46 16.58 -1.48 8.13
C PHE A 46 17.88 -1.04 8.81
N GLY A 47 19.02 -1.42 8.24
CA GLY A 47 20.31 -1.32 8.94
C GLY A 47 20.27 -2.12 10.24
N GLU A 48 20.58 -1.48 11.37
CA GLU A 48 20.53 -2.09 12.70
C GLU A 48 19.11 -2.10 13.33
N THR A 49 18.14 -1.43 12.71
CA THR A 49 16.77 -1.35 13.23
C THR A 49 16.01 -2.61 12.88
N ARG A 50 15.63 -3.41 13.89
CA ARG A 50 14.77 -4.59 13.70
C ARG A 50 13.33 -4.16 13.41
N LEU A 51 12.71 -4.82 12.44
CA LEU A 51 11.31 -4.61 12.05
C LEU A 51 10.41 -5.81 12.40
N ASP A 52 10.97 -6.88 12.98
CA ASP A 52 10.24 -8.10 13.32
C ASP A 52 9.00 -7.80 14.17
N GLY A 53 7.85 -8.32 13.75
CA GLY A 53 6.57 -8.15 14.45
C GLY A 53 5.93 -6.77 14.25
N LEU A 54 6.56 -5.85 13.52
CA LEU A 54 5.97 -4.55 13.20
C LEU A 54 4.71 -4.74 12.37
N ARG A 55 3.67 -3.97 12.71
CA ARG A 55 2.41 -3.93 11.98
C ARG A 55 2.15 -2.51 11.54
N ALA A 56 1.76 -2.35 10.28
CA ALA A 56 1.35 -1.07 9.72
C ALA A 56 -0.01 -1.24 9.04
N ALA A 57 -0.81 -0.19 9.05
CA ALA A 57 -2.03 -0.14 8.29
C ALA A 57 -2.26 1.29 7.79
N SER A 58 -2.83 1.41 6.59
CA SER A 58 -3.26 2.66 6.00
C SER A 58 -4.68 2.53 5.47
N ILE A 59 -5.44 3.61 5.59
CA ILE A 59 -6.71 3.83 4.91
C ILE A 59 -6.52 5.09 4.09
N MET A 60 -6.92 5.04 2.82
CA MET A 60 -6.64 6.08 1.87
C MET A 60 -7.87 6.38 1.02
N GLN A 61 -8.03 7.65 0.67
CA GLN A 61 -9.13 8.11 -0.17
C GLN A 61 -8.62 9.20 -1.11
N TRP A 62 -9.02 9.12 -2.39
CA TRP A 62 -8.84 10.20 -3.36
C TRP A 62 -10.17 10.48 -4.07
N PRO A 63 -10.45 11.76 -4.38
CA PRO A 63 -11.63 12.13 -5.16
C PRO A 63 -11.53 11.72 -6.63
N GLY A 64 -10.34 11.36 -7.11
CA GLY A 64 -10.03 11.05 -8.51
C GLY A 64 -8.89 10.05 -8.65
N ALA A 65 -8.23 10.05 -9.81
CA ALA A 65 -7.10 9.16 -10.06
C ALA A 65 -5.88 9.54 -9.20
N VAL A 66 -5.30 8.55 -8.51
CA VAL A 66 -4.20 8.77 -7.54
C VAL A 66 -3.01 9.52 -8.16
N HIS A 67 -2.65 9.21 -9.40
CA HIS A 67 -1.50 9.80 -10.11
C HIS A 67 -1.74 11.24 -10.57
N GLU A 68 -3.00 11.70 -10.61
CA GLU A 68 -3.33 13.10 -10.88
C GLU A 68 -3.18 13.97 -9.62
N GLY A 69 -3.00 13.35 -8.45
CA GLY A 69 -2.92 14.03 -7.17
C GLY A 69 -4.29 14.52 -6.69
N GLY A 70 -4.33 15.65 -6.00
CA GLY A 70 -5.59 16.23 -5.50
C GLY A 70 -6.24 15.45 -4.36
N GLY A 71 -5.45 14.66 -3.64
CA GLY A 71 -5.84 14.07 -2.35
C GLY A 71 -6.15 15.16 -1.34
#